data_AF-A0A530QQJ7-F1
#
_entry.id   AF-A0A530QQJ7-F1
#
_cell.length_a   1.000
_cell.length_b   1.000
_cell.length_c   1.000
_cell.angle_alpha   90.00
_cell.angle_beta   90.00
_cell.angle_gamma   90.00
#
_symmetry.space_group_name_H-M   'P 1'
#
loop_
_entity.id
_entity.type
_entity.pdbx_description
1 polymer ?
#
loop_
_entity_poly.entity_id
_entity_poly.type
_entity_poly.pdbx_seq_one_letter_code
_entity_poly.pdbx_strand_id
1 'polypeptide(L)' 'SMTDFIREHTGISAEAAFVGRGNFFQIWEPGRLAAYGAQARARLLQLRQGTKPGERPE' A
#
# COMPACT_ATOMS: atom_id res chain seq x y z
N SER A 1 29.74 -9.59 8.37
CA SER A 1 29.19 -10.47 9.42
C SER A 1 28.03 -11.27 8.81
N MET A 2 27.56 -12.38 9.39
CA MET A 2 26.44 -13.17 8.84
C MET A 2 25.17 -12.35 8.61
N THR A 3 25.03 -11.23 9.33
CA THR A 3 23.92 -10.28 9.23
C THR A 3 23.87 -9.53 7.90
N ASP A 4 25.02 -9.24 7.28
CA ASP A 4 25.08 -8.46 6.02
C ASP A 4 24.70 -9.32 4.82
N PHE A 5 25.18 -10.57 4.80
CA PHE A 5 24.90 -11.54 3.74
C PHE A 5 23.41 -11.89 3.61
N ILE A 6 22.71 -12.08 4.73
CA ILE A 6 21.27 -12.37 4.72
C ILE A 6 20.49 -11.16 4.20
N ARG A 7 20.89 -9.93 4.58
CA ARG A 7 20.23 -8.69 4.16
C ARG A 7 20.34 -8.47 2.64
N GLU A 8 21.52 -8.67 2.07
CA GLU A 8 21.78 -8.43 0.64
C GLU A 8 21.10 -9.43 -0.28
N HIS A 9 20.91 -10.69 0.15
CA HIS A 9 20.37 -11.74 -0.72
C HIS A 9 18.89 -12.06 -0.55
N THR A 10 18.26 -11.70 0.58
CA THR A 10 16.85 -12.01 0.82
C THR A 10 15.89 -10.88 0.43
N GLY A 11 16.43 -9.68 0.15
CA GLY A 11 15.62 -8.49 -0.06
C GLY A 11 14.85 -8.05 1.18
N ILE A 12 15.19 -8.59 2.36
CA ILE A 12 14.63 -8.17 3.65
C ILE A 12 15.24 -6.80 3.99
N SER A 13 14.45 -5.74 3.80
CA SER A 13 14.78 -4.42 4.36
C SER A 13 14.93 -4.53 5.88
N ALA A 14 15.77 -3.68 6.49
CA ALA A 14 15.90 -3.63 7.96
C ALA A 14 14.58 -3.29 8.68
N GLU A 15 13.63 -2.76 7.92
CA GLU A 15 12.37 -2.21 8.41
C GLU A 15 11.21 -2.97 7.79
N ALA A 16 10.15 -3.15 8.57
CA ALA A 16 8.90 -3.77 8.14
C ALA A 16 7.72 -2.96 8.66
N ALA A 17 6.65 -2.89 7.88
CA ALA A 17 5.39 -2.27 8.28
C ALA A 17 4.34 -3.35 8.55
N PHE A 18 3.60 -3.21 9.64
CA PHE A 18 2.54 -4.14 10.04
C PHE A 18 1.18 -3.47 9.87
N VAL A 19 0.28 -4.09 9.10
CA VAL A 19 -1.06 -3.58 8.84
C VAL A 19 -2.09 -4.53 9.43
N GLY A 20 -2.88 -4.05 10.40
CA GLY A 20 -3.95 -4.84 11.02
C GLY A 20 -5.15 -5.07 10.08
N ARG A 21 -5.73 -6.28 10.15
CA ARG A 21 -6.89 -6.73 9.36
C ARG A 21 -7.93 -7.42 10.26
N GLY A 22 -8.12 -6.90 11.47
CA GLY A 22 -8.96 -7.52 12.49
C GLY A 22 -8.24 -8.70 13.12
N ASN A 23 -8.54 -9.92 12.67
CA ASN A 23 -8.04 -11.16 13.28
C ASN A 23 -6.64 -11.59 12.78
N PHE A 24 -6.09 -10.87 11.80
CA PHE A 24 -4.74 -11.11 11.29
C PHE A 24 -4.07 -9.79 10.93
N PHE A 25 -2.78 -9.85 10.62
CA PHE A 25 -2.02 -8.72 10.12
C PHE A 25 -1.27 -9.11 8.85
N GLN A 26 -0.93 -8.10 8.06
CA GLN A 26 -0.04 -8.23 6.92
C GLN A 26 1.29 -7.57 7.25
N ILE A 27 2.38 -8.15 6.76
CA ILE A 27 3.72 -7.58 6.83
C ILE A 27 4.07 -7.06 5.45
N TRP A 28 4.56 -5.82 5.39
CA TRP A 28 4.93 -5.14 4.16
C TRP A 28 6.35 -4.59 4.27
N GLU A 29 7.01 -4.48 3.12
CA GLU A 29 8.11 -3.54 2.97
C GLU A 29 7.51 -2.11 3.05
N PRO A 30 8.08 -1.19 3.86
CA PRO A 30 7.49 0.13 4.11
C PRO A 30 7.21 0.96 2.84
N GLY A 31 8.14 1.00 1.88
CA GLY A 31 7.99 1.72 0.63
C GLY A 31 6.84 1.20 -0.23
N ARG A 32 6.68 -0.12 -0.32
CA ARG A 32 5.57 -0.78 -1.03
C ARG A 32 4.22 -0.43 -0.40
N LEU A 33 4.14 -0.41 0.93
CA LEU A 33 2.91 0.00 1.62
C LEU A 33 2.55 1.45 1.28
N ALA A 34 3.52 2.36 1.31
CA ALA A 34 3.32 3.77 0.96
C ALA A 34 2.84 3.95 -0.49
N ALA A 35 3.49 3.27 -1.44
CA ALA A 35 3.12 3.30 -2.86
C ALA A 35 1.71 2.75 -3.09
N TYR A 36 1.39 1.60 -2.48
CA TYR A 36 0.05 1.00 -2.57
C TYR A 36 -1.03 1.94 -2.04
N GLY A 37 -0.80 2.57 -0.87
CA GLY A 37 -1.71 3.55 -0.30
C GLY A 37 -1.93 4.77 -1.20
N ALA A 38 -0.88 5.26 -1.87
CA ALA A 38 -0.99 6.37 -2.82
C ALA A 38 -1.84 6.00 -4.04
N GLN A 39 -1.63 4.83 -4.62
CA GLN A 39 -2.42 4.32 -5.74
C GLN A 39 -3.90 4.14 -5.38
N ALA A 40 -4.18 3.58 -4.20
CA ALA A 40 -5.54 3.41 -3.72
C ALA A 40 -6.27 4.76 -3.56
N ARG A 41 -5.59 5.77 -2.97
CA ARG A 41 -6.14 7.12 -2.86
C ARG A 41 -6.39 7.76 -4.23
N ALA A 42 -5.46 7.62 -5.17
CA ALA A 42 -5.62 8.15 -6.52
C ALA A 42 -6.85 7.54 -7.23
N ARG A 43 -7.04 6.22 -7.11
CA ARG A 43 -8.23 5.54 -7.65
C ARG A 43 -9.52 6.06 -7.03
N LEU A 44 -9.55 6.24 -5.71
CA LEU A 44 -10.74 6.78 -5.02
C LEU A 44 -11.05 8.22 -5.44
N LEU A 45 -10.03 9.05 -5.65
CA LEU A 45 -10.21 10.41 -6.18
C LEU A 45 -10.81 10.36 -7.59
N GLN A 46 -10.29 9.52 -8.48
CA GLN A 46 -10.83 9.36 -9.84
C GLN A 46 -12.30 8.93 -9.81
N LEU A 47 -12.66 7.97 -8.96
CA LEU A 47 -14.06 7.53 -8.82
C LEU A 47 -14.97 8.68 -8.35
N ARG A 48 -14.54 9.50 -7.38
CA ARG A 48 -15.30 10.68 -6.92
C ARG A 48 -15.47 11.75 -7.98
N GLN A 49 -14.51 11.91 -8.89
CA GLN A 49 -14.62 12.86 -10.00
C GLN A 49 -15.55 12.34 -11.12
N GLY A 50 -15.62 11.03 -11.32
CA GLY A 50 -16.54 10.38 -12.25
C GLY A 50 -17.99 10.35 -11.74
N THR A 51 -18.21 10.37 -10.42
CA THR A 51 -19.53 10.52 -9.80
C THR A 51 -19.80 11.99 -9.44
N LYS A 52 -19.94 12.87 -10.44
CA LYS A 52 -20.61 14.16 -10.20
C LYS A 52 -22.07 13.87 -9.79
N PRO A 53 -22.52 14.24 -8.58
CA PRO A 53 -23.93 14.17 -8.24
C PRO A 53 -24.65 15.26 -9.03
N GLY A 54 -25.37 14.90 -10.11
CA GLY A 54 -26.20 15.87 -10.82
C GLY A 54 -26.55 15.56 -12.27
N GLU A 55 -25.88 14.63 -12.95
CA GLU A 55 -26.17 14.35 -14.36
C GLU A 55 -27.27 13.28 -14.47
N ARG A 56 -28.53 13.72 -14.43
CA ARG A 56 -29.66 12.90 -14.91
C ARG A 56 -29.59 12.87 -16.43
N PRO A 57 -29.58 11.69 -17.08
CA PRO A 57 -29.81 11.62 -18.51
C PRO A 57 -31.27 11.98 -18.80
N GLU A 58 -31.48 12.93 -19.73
CA GLU A 58 -32.79 13.22 -20.35
C GLU A 58 -33.20 12.12 -21.33
#